data_AF-A0A511R2Z5-F1
#
_entry.id   AF-A0A511R2Z5-F1
#
_cell.length_a   1.000
_cell.length_b   1.000
_cell.length_c   1.000
_cell.angle_alpha   90.00
_cell.angle_beta   90.00
_cell.angle_gamma   90.00
#
_symmetry.space_group_name_H-M   'P 1'
#
loop_
_entity.id
_entity.type
_entity.pdbx_description
1 polymer ?
#
loop_
_entity_poly.entity_id
_entity_poly.type
_entity_poly.pdbx_seq_one_letter_code
_entity_poly.pdbx_strand_id
1 'polypeptide(L)'
;MPEAIRTHIPRNPTGPVSAKTGLEEACNGRKPDRLLGRRTVLALLILSTASAWAQGGKDSDRKREKGNEKDRKPEPRREDERGHTLYAEINLAKDGIVGLSAGRLETTSPWAAYLAPGMWVKAQGGWENGIFYARSLEVTHPTFFSYYRGPGELLGLGAGWVEVWHTGASELGAVQRFALRSVTPGSEPLLLAHSSNRRWIALPAGLSPIAPPGQGWYLLRGEAQGSSIRWKSAQPFP
;
A
#
# COMPACT_ATOMS: atom_id res chain seq x y z
N MET A 1 -7.27 38.30 58.75
CA MET A 1 -6.21 38.63 59.72
C MET A 1 -6.76 38.35 61.11
N PRO A 2 -6.14 37.55 62.00
CA PRO A 2 -4.93 36.70 61.93
C PRO A 2 -5.29 35.18 62.03
N GLU A 3 -4.62 34.23 61.38
CA GLU A 3 -3.28 33.62 61.63
C GLU A 3 -3.02 33.10 63.06
N ALA A 4 -3.02 31.78 63.21
CA ALA A 4 -2.35 31.08 64.32
C ALA A 4 -1.83 29.70 63.86
N ILE A 5 -0.51 29.60 63.90
CA ILE A 5 0.37 28.50 63.56
C ILE A 5 0.27 27.39 64.63
N ARG A 6 0.30 26.11 64.23
CA ARG A 6 0.91 25.04 65.04
C ARG A 6 1.44 23.91 64.16
N THR A 7 2.75 23.95 63.96
CA THR A 7 3.62 22.90 63.49
C THR A 7 3.80 21.83 64.57
N HIS A 8 3.68 20.55 64.20
CA HIS A 8 4.29 19.46 64.97
C HIS A 8 4.73 18.35 64.02
N ILE A 9 6.05 18.22 63.85
CA ILE A 9 6.75 17.03 63.38
C ILE A 9 7.62 16.60 64.56
N PRO A 10 7.64 15.29 64.90
CA PRO A 10 8.94 14.65 65.03
C PRO A 10 8.99 13.21 64.46
N ARG A 11 9.99 13.03 63.60
CA ARG A 11 11.00 11.96 63.52
C ARG A 11 10.63 10.48 63.75
N ASN A 12 10.88 9.74 62.67
CA ASN A 12 11.29 8.34 62.50
C ASN A 12 12.19 7.75 63.61
N PRO A 13 12.16 6.41 63.78
CA PRO A 13 13.40 5.67 63.55
C PRO A 13 13.25 4.39 62.73
N THR A 14 14.25 4.21 61.86
CA THR A 14 14.78 2.99 61.26
C THR A 14 14.82 1.76 62.17
N GLY A 15 14.48 0.60 61.59
CA GLY A 15 14.89 -0.71 62.08
C GLY A 15 15.03 -1.69 60.91
N PRO A 16 16.21 -2.30 60.69
CA PRO A 16 16.42 -3.37 59.71
C PRO A 16 16.30 -4.75 60.38
N VAL A 17 15.76 -5.75 59.68
CA VAL A 17 16.04 -7.16 59.98
C VAL A 17 16.31 -7.89 58.67
N SER A 18 17.56 -8.33 58.58
CA SER A 18 18.10 -9.22 57.57
C SER A 18 18.11 -10.65 58.09
N ALA A 19 18.38 -11.60 57.19
CA ALA A 19 18.80 -12.99 57.41
C ALA A 19 17.64 -14.00 57.63
N LYS A 20 17.64 -15.21 57.05
CA LYS A 20 18.70 -15.98 56.38
C LYS A 20 18.10 -17.31 55.84
N THR A 21 18.67 -17.80 54.73
CA THR A 21 18.89 -19.24 54.34
C THR A 21 17.69 -20.20 54.23
N GLY A 22 17.64 -21.16 53.32
CA GLY A 22 18.61 -21.77 52.39
C GLY A 22 17.84 -22.59 51.31
N LEU A 23 18.38 -22.74 50.10
CA LEU A 23 19.26 -23.83 49.64
C LEU A 23 18.52 -25.16 49.40
N GLU A 24 18.30 -25.48 48.11
CA GLU A 24 18.51 -26.78 47.42
C GLU A 24 18.10 -26.56 45.95
N GLU A 25 19.02 -26.39 45.01
CA GLU A 25 19.68 -27.42 44.20
C GLU A 25 18.73 -28.45 43.55
N ALA A 26 18.54 -28.34 42.23
CA ALA A 26 18.56 -29.49 41.33
C ALA A 26 18.80 -29.05 39.88
N CYS A 27 19.89 -29.55 39.33
CA CYS A 27 20.30 -29.48 37.94
C CYS A 27 19.26 -30.12 37.00
N ASN A 28 19.02 -29.52 35.83
CA ASN A 28 19.14 -30.34 34.61
C ASN A 28 19.43 -29.49 33.38
N GLY A 29 20.56 -29.78 32.75
CA GLY A 29 21.00 -29.15 31.52
C GLY A 29 20.21 -29.63 30.31
N ARG A 30 20.05 -28.73 29.34
CA ARG A 30 19.98 -29.13 27.94
C ARG A 30 20.66 -28.05 27.08
N LYS A 31 21.60 -28.52 26.28
CA LYS A 31 22.54 -27.76 25.46
C LYS A 31 21.82 -26.91 24.40
N PRO A 32 22.42 -25.78 23.98
CA PRO A 32 22.00 -25.06 22.79
C PRO A 32 22.55 -25.75 21.53
N ASP A 33 21.66 -26.31 20.71
CA ASP A 33 22.01 -26.70 19.34
C ASP A 33 22.20 -25.44 18.49
N ARG A 34 23.47 -25.04 18.39
CA ARG A 34 23.98 -24.19 17.32
C ARG A 34 24.01 -25.02 16.04
N LEU A 35 23.11 -24.72 15.10
CA LEU A 35 23.32 -25.04 13.69
C LEU A 35 23.53 -23.75 12.92
N LEU A 36 24.78 -23.29 12.98
CA LEU A 36 25.39 -22.56 11.87
C LEU A 36 25.54 -23.53 10.69
N GLY A 37 25.09 -23.11 9.52
CA GLY A 37 25.56 -23.72 8.28
C GLY A 37 24.53 -23.73 7.16
N ARG A 38 24.54 -22.69 6.33
CA ARG A 38 25.06 -22.79 4.96
C ARG A 38 24.88 -21.46 4.23
N ARG A 39 26.01 -20.78 4.07
CA ARG A 39 26.23 -19.83 2.98
C ARG A 39 26.13 -20.62 1.67
N THR A 40 25.25 -20.20 0.77
CA THR A 40 25.40 -20.49 -0.65
C THR A 40 25.35 -19.16 -1.37
N VAL A 41 26.54 -18.59 -1.57
CA VAL A 41 26.79 -17.59 -2.60
C VAL A 41 26.82 -18.36 -3.91
N LEU A 42 25.94 -18.04 -4.84
CA LEU A 42 26.20 -18.30 -6.26
C LEU A 42 26.01 -16.99 -7.02
N ALA A 43 27.14 -16.47 -7.46
CA ALA A 43 27.26 -15.41 -8.45
C ALA A 43 27.68 -16.05 -9.79
N LEU A 44 27.54 -15.26 -10.86
CA LEU A 44 28.15 -15.42 -12.20
C LEU A 44 27.49 -16.46 -13.13
N LEU A 45 27.28 -16.29 -14.44
CA LEU A 45 27.56 -15.25 -15.45
C LEU A 45 26.81 -15.64 -16.75
N ILE A 46 26.49 -14.63 -17.59
CA ILE A 46 26.64 -14.51 -19.05
C ILE A 46 26.25 -15.71 -19.95
N LEU A 47 25.38 -15.50 -20.95
CA LEU A 47 25.74 -15.45 -22.39
C LEU A 47 24.52 -15.34 -23.32
N SER A 48 24.50 -14.20 -23.99
CA SER A 48 24.05 -13.90 -25.35
C SER A 48 24.04 -15.10 -26.30
N THR A 49 22.93 -15.30 -27.01
CA THR A 49 22.94 -15.93 -28.33
C THR A 49 22.09 -15.11 -29.29
N ALA A 50 22.75 -14.16 -29.95
CA ALA A 50 22.29 -13.67 -31.24
C ALA A 50 22.40 -14.82 -32.24
N SER A 51 21.28 -15.24 -32.81
CA SER A 51 21.28 -16.18 -33.93
C SER A 51 21.23 -15.39 -35.23
N ALA A 52 22.40 -15.13 -35.79
CA ALA A 52 22.59 -14.74 -37.18
C ALA A 52 23.19 -15.94 -37.94
N TRP A 53 22.38 -16.56 -38.79
CA TRP A 53 22.75 -17.41 -39.92
C TRP A 53 21.67 -17.10 -40.98
N ALA A 54 21.90 -16.42 -42.09
CA ALA A 54 22.91 -16.57 -43.14
C ALA A 54 22.97 -18.00 -43.69
N GLN A 55 22.33 -18.20 -44.86
CA GLN A 55 22.98 -18.62 -46.12
C GLN A 55 22.31 -19.77 -46.89
N GLY A 56 21.98 -19.46 -48.15
CA GLY A 56 21.85 -20.38 -49.29
C GLY A 56 20.43 -20.93 -49.52
N GLY A 57 19.82 -20.85 -50.70
CA GLY A 57 20.26 -20.38 -52.01
C GLY A 57 19.28 -20.90 -53.10
N LYS A 58 19.48 -20.40 -54.32
CA LYS A 58 19.00 -20.91 -55.63
C LYS A 58 17.58 -20.54 -56.11
N ASP A 59 17.59 -19.50 -56.96
CA ASP A 59 17.06 -19.45 -58.34
C ASP A 59 15.81 -20.26 -58.70
N SER A 60 14.76 -19.52 -59.02
CA SER A 60 13.97 -19.82 -60.21
C SER A 60 13.32 -18.55 -60.76
N ASP A 61 13.76 -18.18 -61.97
CA ASP A 61 13.10 -17.28 -62.91
C ASP A 61 11.58 -17.42 -62.92
N ARG A 62 10.85 -16.28 -62.86
CA ARG A 62 9.74 -16.01 -63.79
C ARG A 62 9.14 -14.59 -63.63
N LYS A 63 9.20 -13.89 -64.76
CA LYS A 63 8.26 -12.87 -65.27
C LYS A 63 8.00 -11.61 -64.42
N ARG A 64 8.70 -10.55 -64.84
CA ARG A 64 8.22 -9.16 -64.84
C ARG A 64 6.78 -9.06 -65.35
N GLU A 65 5.87 -8.66 -64.48
CA GLU A 65 4.69 -7.88 -64.87
C GLU A 65 4.85 -6.46 -64.33
N LYS A 66 5.01 -5.52 -65.27
CA LYS A 66 4.92 -4.09 -65.06
C LYS A 66 3.44 -3.76 -64.78
N GLY A 67 3.11 -3.47 -63.53
CA GLY A 67 1.78 -3.00 -63.12
C GLY A 67 1.91 -1.70 -62.32
N ASN A 68 1.51 -0.60 -62.96
CA ASN A 68 1.39 0.79 -62.48
C ASN A 68 1.44 1.01 -60.96
N GLU A 69 2.55 1.61 -60.54
CA GLU A 69 2.72 2.37 -59.30
C GLU A 69 1.87 3.65 -59.40
N LYS A 70 0.60 3.54 -59.00
CA LYS A 70 -0.23 4.71 -58.66
C LYS A 70 -0.03 5.00 -57.19
N ASP A 71 0.52 6.19 -56.92
CA ASP A 71 0.54 6.92 -55.66
C ASP A 71 -0.52 6.47 -54.65
N ARG A 72 -0.19 5.46 -53.85
CA ARG A 72 -0.87 5.23 -52.57
C ARG A 72 -0.06 5.99 -51.54
N LYS A 73 -0.38 7.27 -51.40
CA LYS A 73 -0.10 8.06 -50.21
C LYS A 73 -0.37 7.15 -49.00
N PRO A 74 0.62 6.84 -48.14
CA PRO A 74 0.35 6.07 -46.94
C PRO A 74 -0.73 6.83 -46.18
N GLU A 75 -1.93 6.24 -46.08
CA GLU A 75 -2.92 6.74 -45.15
C GLU A 75 -2.21 6.83 -43.80
N PRO A 76 -2.30 7.96 -43.08
CA PRO A 76 -1.85 7.99 -41.71
C PRO A 76 -2.55 6.83 -41.03
N ARG A 77 -1.76 5.91 -40.43
CA ARG A 77 -2.28 4.94 -39.47
C ARG A 77 -3.21 5.75 -38.59
N ARG A 78 -4.51 5.45 -38.65
CA ARG A 78 -5.46 5.91 -37.65
C ARG A 78 -4.91 5.32 -36.36
N GLU A 79 -4.12 6.11 -35.65
CA GLU A 79 -3.72 5.84 -34.29
C GLU A 79 -5.04 5.56 -33.58
N ASP A 80 -5.22 4.30 -33.21
CA ASP A 80 -6.50 3.74 -32.81
C ASP A 80 -7.14 4.71 -31.79
N GLU A 81 -8.24 5.35 -32.18
CA GLU A 81 -9.10 6.11 -31.25
C GLU A 81 -9.66 5.21 -30.13
N ARG A 82 -9.40 3.90 -30.22
CA ARG A 82 -9.50 2.93 -29.13
C ARG A 82 -8.37 3.17 -28.14
N GLY A 83 -8.64 4.04 -27.16
CA GLY A 83 -7.72 4.26 -26.04
C GLY A 83 -7.15 2.94 -25.51
N HIS A 84 -5.84 2.93 -25.27
CA HIS A 84 -5.12 1.78 -24.75
C HIS A 84 -5.63 1.45 -23.35
N THR A 85 -5.75 0.14 -23.06
CA THR A 85 -5.97 -0.34 -21.70
C THR A 85 -4.63 -0.78 -21.11
N LEU A 86 -4.26 -0.18 -19.99
CA LEU A 86 -3.07 -0.50 -19.23
C LEU A 86 -3.47 -1.27 -17.97
N TYR A 87 -2.80 -2.41 -17.74
CA TYR A 87 -2.82 -3.11 -16.47
C TYR A 87 -1.43 -3.06 -15.88
N ALA A 88 -1.29 -2.50 -14.68
CA ALA A 88 0.02 -2.30 -14.08
C ALA A 88 -0.04 -2.34 -12.56
N GLU A 89 1.06 -2.81 -11.97
CA GLU A 89 1.33 -2.67 -10.55
C GLU A 89 1.88 -1.26 -10.26
N ILE A 90 1.40 -0.66 -9.17
CA ILE A 90 1.91 0.57 -8.61
C ILE A 90 3.20 0.26 -7.85
N ASN A 91 4.32 0.84 -8.28
CA ASN A 91 5.60 0.73 -7.59
C ASN A 91 5.83 1.91 -6.63
N LEU A 92 5.29 3.07 -7.00
CA LEU A 92 5.43 4.31 -6.24
C LEU A 92 4.10 5.07 -6.27
N ALA A 93 3.67 5.56 -5.12
CA ALA A 93 2.58 6.52 -5.02
C ALA A 93 2.94 7.52 -3.92
N LYS A 94 3.38 8.72 -4.29
CA LYS A 94 3.82 9.75 -3.33
C LYS A 94 3.71 11.14 -3.95
N ASP A 95 3.21 12.11 -3.20
CA ASP A 95 3.15 13.53 -3.59
C ASP A 95 2.49 13.76 -4.96
N GLY A 96 1.43 12.99 -5.27
CA GLY A 96 0.72 13.05 -6.56
C GLY A 96 1.42 12.32 -7.72
N ILE A 97 2.60 11.75 -7.49
CA ILE A 97 3.34 10.96 -8.48
C ILE A 97 2.96 9.49 -8.34
N VAL A 98 2.52 8.88 -9.44
CA VAL A 98 2.22 7.45 -9.52
C VAL A 98 3.19 6.78 -10.51
N GLY A 99 4.10 5.97 -9.99
CA GLY A 99 5.11 5.24 -10.77
C GLY A 99 4.70 3.80 -11.02
N LEU A 100 4.90 3.35 -12.26
CA LEU A 100 4.69 1.99 -12.75
C LEU A 100 6.03 1.42 -13.24
N SER A 101 6.12 0.10 -13.43
CA SER A 101 7.33 -0.51 -14.01
C SER A 101 7.63 -0.01 -15.44
N ALA A 102 6.59 0.39 -16.18
CA ALA A 102 6.69 0.86 -17.56
C ALA A 102 6.85 2.38 -17.71
N GLY A 103 6.78 3.16 -16.62
CA GLY A 103 6.84 4.63 -16.69
C GLY A 103 6.03 5.30 -15.59
N ARG A 104 5.47 6.48 -15.89
CA ARG A 104 4.63 7.24 -14.96
C ARG A 104 3.16 7.18 -15.37
N LEU A 105 2.27 7.20 -14.39
CA LEU A 105 0.82 7.33 -14.58
C LEU A 105 0.39 8.74 -14.16
N GLU A 106 -0.32 9.44 -15.04
CA GLU A 106 -1.05 10.66 -14.72
C GLU A 106 -2.54 10.45 -14.94
N THR A 107 -3.35 10.91 -13.98
CA THR A 107 -4.81 10.74 -14.05
C THR A 107 -5.52 11.79 -13.22
N THR A 108 -6.76 12.08 -13.59
CA THR A 108 -7.70 12.88 -12.80
C THR A 108 -8.64 12.01 -11.96
N SER A 109 -8.50 10.68 -12.02
CA SER A 109 -9.33 9.76 -11.24
C SER A 109 -9.16 10.03 -9.74
N PRO A 110 -10.25 10.07 -8.96
CA PRO A 110 -10.17 10.27 -7.52
C PRO A 110 -9.42 9.14 -6.81
N TRP A 111 -9.31 7.95 -7.43
CA TRP A 111 -8.51 6.83 -6.93
C TRP A 111 -7.03 7.18 -6.76
N ALA A 112 -6.49 8.13 -7.54
CA ALA A 112 -5.07 8.48 -7.52
C ALA A 112 -4.55 8.84 -6.12
N ALA A 113 -5.37 9.54 -5.31
CA ALA A 113 -5.00 9.95 -3.95
C ALA A 113 -4.87 8.78 -2.97
N TYR A 114 -5.44 7.61 -3.31
CA TYR A 114 -5.54 6.46 -2.41
C TYR A 114 -4.70 5.27 -2.89
N LEU A 115 -3.89 5.45 -3.94
CA LEU A 115 -3.00 4.41 -4.43
C LEU A 115 -1.83 4.17 -3.47
N ALA A 116 -1.43 2.91 -3.39
CA ALA A 116 -0.24 2.47 -2.68
C ALA A 116 0.60 1.50 -3.48
N PRO A 117 1.92 1.43 -3.20
CA PRO A 117 2.76 0.38 -3.73
C PRO A 117 2.16 -1.02 -3.51
N GLY A 118 2.25 -1.87 -4.53
CA GLY A 118 1.69 -3.23 -4.53
C GLY A 118 0.22 -3.32 -4.98
N MET A 119 -0.46 -2.19 -5.18
CA MET A 119 -1.78 -2.19 -5.80
C MET A 119 -1.67 -2.44 -7.30
N TRP A 120 -2.63 -3.15 -7.88
CA TRP A 120 -2.81 -3.28 -9.31
C TRP A 120 -3.97 -2.41 -9.76
N VAL A 121 -3.76 -1.76 -10.91
CA VAL A 121 -4.76 -0.90 -11.51
C VAL A 121 -5.02 -1.29 -12.96
N LYS A 122 -6.25 -1.04 -13.40
CA LYS A 122 -6.65 -1.00 -14.79
C LYS A 122 -6.92 0.45 -15.16
N ALA A 123 -6.24 0.95 -16.18
CA ALA A 123 -6.38 2.32 -16.64
C ALA A 123 -6.72 2.35 -18.13
N GLN A 124 -7.57 3.28 -18.56
CA GLN A 124 -7.84 3.51 -19.99
C GLN A 124 -7.32 4.89 -20.40
N GLY A 125 -6.51 4.96 -21.44
CA GLY A 125 -5.75 6.16 -21.76
C GLY A 125 -4.84 6.04 -22.97
N GLY A 126 -3.80 6.85 -23.00
CA GLY A 126 -2.78 6.85 -24.05
C GLY A 126 -1.39 7.08 -23.48
N TRP A 127 -0.37 6.63 -24.21
CA TRP A 127 1.03 6.88 -23.88
C TRP A 127 1.53 8.12 -24.62
N GLU A 128 2.22 9.00 -23.90
CA GLU A 128 2.93 10.13 -24.48
C GLU A 128 4.22 10.35 -23.67
N ASN A 129 5.38 10.33 -24.34
CA ASN A 129 6.70 10.57 -23.74
C ASN A 129 7.01 9.75 -22.47
N GLY A 130 6.59 8.48 -22.42
CA GLY A 130 6.79 7.59 -21.26
C GLY A 130 5.86 7.85 -20.08
N ILE A 131 4.83 8.69 -20.28
CA ILE A 131 3.75 8.95 -19.34
C ILE A 131 2.47 8.35 -19.90
N PHE A 132 1.76 7.57 -19.11
CA PHE A 132 0.43 7.10 -19.43
C PHE A 132 -0.60 8.09 -18.87
N TYR A 133 -1.35 8.73 -19.76
CA TYR A 133 -2.42 9.66 -19.40
C TYR A 133 -3.75 8.90 -19.34
N ALA A 134 -4.17 8.55 -18.12
CA ALA A 134 -5.37 7.77 -17.89
C ALA A 134 -6.61 8.66 -17.69
N ARG A 135 -7.61 8.44 -18.55
CA ARG A 135 -8.95 9.04 -18.48
C ARG A 135 -9.84 8.33 -17.46
N SER A 136 -9.64 7.03 -17.27
CA SER A 136 -10.29 6.24 -16.22
C SER A 136 -9.26 5.36 -15.53
N LEU A 137 -9.50 5.08 -14.25
CA LEU A 137 -8.64 4.26 -13.40
C LEU A 137 -9.52 3.47 -12.43
N GLU A 138 -9.28 2.17 -12.36
CA GLU A 138 -9.93 1.22 -11.47
C GLU A 138 -8.84 0.43 -10.71
N VAL A 139 -9.02 0.22 -9.41
CA VAL A 139 -8.14 -0.66 -8.63
C VAL A 139 -8.63 -2.10 -8.77
N THR A 140 -7.78 -2.97 -9.31
CA THR A 140 -8.12 -4.38 -9.55
C THR A 140 -7.59 -5.31 -8.45
N HIS A 141 -6.48 -4.94 -7.80
CA HIS A 141 -5.95 -5.69 -6.66
C HIS A 141 -5.31 -4.76 -5.62
N PRO A 142 -5.53 -4.99 -4.32
CA PRO A 142 -6.55 -5.88 -3.75
C PRO A 142 -7.97 -5.42 -4.11
N THR A 143 -8.89 -6.37 -4.32
CA THR A 143 -10.28 -6.07 -4.68
C THR A 143 -11.00 -5.28 -3.60
N PHE A 144 -10.72 -5.60 -2.34
CA PHE A 144 -11.22 -4.86 -1.18
C PHE A 144 -10.05 -4.46 -0.28
N PHE A 145 -10.07 -3.20 0.12
CA PHE A 145 -9.12 -2.62 1.05
C PHE A 145 -9.75 -1.49 1.85
N SER A 146 -9.03 -1.03 2.85
CA SER A 146 -9.30 0.23 3.52
C SER A 146 -8.05 1.12 3.47
N TYR A 147 -8.26 2.42 3.33
CA TYR A 147 -7.25 3.45 3.52
C TYR A 147 -7.65 4.31 4.71
N TYR A 148 -6.72 4.56 5.61
CA TYR A 148 -6.92 5.45 6.74
C TYR A 148 -5.82 6.50 6.77
N ARG A 149 -6.22 7.75 7.01
CA ARG A 149 -5.33 8.85 7.36
C ARG A 149 -5.74 9.44 8.69
N GLY A 150 -4.81 9.53 9.64
CA GLY A 150 -5.11 10.08 10.96
C GLY A 150 -4.06 9.72 12.02
N PRO A 151 -4.38 9.92 13.32
CA PRO A 151 -3.48 9.54 14.41
C PRO A 151 -3.16 8.03 14.41
N GLY A 152 -1.87 7.70 14.36
CA GLY A 152 -1.35 6.32 14.36
C GLY A 152 -1.58 5.59 15.68
N GLU A 153 -1.72 6.32 16.79
CA GLU A 153 -1.98 5.75 18.11
C GLU A 153 -3.26 4.91 18.14
N LEU A 154 -4.28 5.28 17.36
CA LEU A 154 -5.56 4.58 17.27
C LEU A 154 -5.43 3.17 16.67
N LEU A 155 -4.34 2.94 15.95
CA LEU A 155 -4.02 1.67 15.29
C LEU A 155 -2.83 0.96 15.95
N GLY A 156 -2.36 1.45 17.10
CA GLY A 156 -1.18 0.90 17.77
C GLY A 156 0.13 1.13 17.01
N LEU A 157 0.21 2.16 16.15
CA LEU A 157 1.37 2.45 15.30
C LEU A 157 2.36 3.45 15.91
N GLY A 158 2.12 3.88 17.15
CA GLY A 158 2.90 4.91 17.83
C GLY A 158 2.40 6.32 17.54
N ALA A 159 3.10 7.30 18.12
CA ALA A 159 2.71 8.70 18.08
C ALA A 159 2.85 9.31 16.68
N GLY A 160 1.89 10.17 16.30
CA GLY A 160 1.95 10.96 15.07
C GLY A 160 0.91 10.57 14.01
N TRP A 161 0.91 11.30 12.90
CA TRP A 161 -0.05 11.10 11.81
C TRP A 161 0.48 10.12 10.77
N VAL A 162 -0.41 9.24 10.30
CA VAL A 162 -0.09 8.19 9.35
C VAL A 162 -1.12 8.10 8.24
N GLU A 163 -0.68 7.59 7.09
CA GLU A 163 -1.52 6.95 6.09
C GLU A 163 -1.26 5.45 6.11
N VAL A 164 -2.31 4.64 6.10
CA VAL A 164 -2.19 3.20 6.20
C VAL A 164 -3.23 2.51 5.33
N TRP A 165 -2.81 1.41 4.71
CA TRP A 165 -3.66 0.59 3.88
C TRP A 165 -3.76 -0.82 4.44
N HIS A 166 -4.98 -1.32 4.53
CA HIS A 166 -5.26 -2.66 4.98
C HIS A 166 -6.06 -3.43 3.94
N THR A 167 -5.82 -4.72 3.84
CA THR A 167 -6.61 -5.65 3.04
C THR A 167 -7.19 -6.74 3.94
N GLY A 168 -8.34 -7.29 3.57
CA GLY A 168 -8.89 -8.47 4.21
C GLY A 168 -8.30 -9.69 3.53
N ALA A 169 -7.50 -10.49 4.23
CA ALA A 169 -7.15 -11.80 3.72
C ALA A 169 -8.41 -12.69 3.72
N SER A 170 -8.61 -13.42 2.62
CA SER A 170 -9.67 -14.41 2.37
C SER A 170 -10.10 -15.21 3.60
N GLU A 171 -11.40 -15.58 3.66
CA GLU A 171 -12.18 -16.52 4.50
C GLU A 171 -11.80 -16.77 5.99
N LEU A 172 -10.53 -16.70 6.37
CA LEU A 172 -9.99 -16.82 7.74
C LEU A 172 -9.75 -15.46 8.43
N GLY A 173 -10.15 -14.35 7.80
CA GLY A 173 -10.74 -13.20 8.51
C GLY A 173 -9.80 -12.19 9.17
N ALA A 174 -8.48 -12.26 8.98
CA ALA A 174 -7.56 -11.28 9.54
C ALA A 174 -7.31 -10.09 8.60
N VAL A 175 -7.45 -8.89 9.13
CA VAL A 175 -7.11 -7.64 8.44
C VAL A 175 -5.59 -7.45 8.49
N GLN A 176 -4.97 -7.36 7.31
CA GLN A 176 -3.52 -7.21 7.17
C GLN A 176 -3.17 -5.83 6.62
N ARG A 177 -2.22 -5.16 7.26
CA ARG A 177 -1.60 -3.93 6.74
C ARG A 177 -0.63 -4.26 5.61
N PHE A 178 -0.75 -3.60 4.46
CA PHE A 178 0.19 -3.78 3.34
C PHE A 178 0.95 -2.51 2.95
N ALA A 179 0.50 -1.33 3.40
CA ALA A 179 1.27 -0.10 3.24
C ALA A 179 1.12 0.83 4.46
N LEU A 180 2.18 1.58 4.76
CA LEU A 180 2.23 2.57 5.84
C LEU A 180 3.11 3.75 5.41
N ARG A 181 2.67 4.96 5.69
CA ARG A 181 3.46 6.19 5.51
C ARG A 181 3.24 7.11 6.70
N SER A 182 4.28 7.76 7.16
CA SER A 182 4.16 8.89 8.09
C SER A 182 3.79 10.14 7.31
N VAL A 183 2.89 10.96 7.84
CA VAL A 183 2.50 12.22 7.24
C VAL A 183 2.49 13.33 8.30
N THR A 184 2.68 14.57 7.87
CA THR A 184 2.66 15.71 8.78
C THR A 184 1.23 15.91 9.33
N PRO A 185 1.08 16.15 10.64
CA PRO A 185 -0.21 16.54 11.22
C PRO A 185 -0.74 17.81 10.54
N GLY A 186 -1.99 17.80 10.09
CA GLY A 186 -2.54 18.98 9.41
C GLY A 186 -3.80 18.74 8.58
N SER A 187 -4.48 17.60 8.76
CA SER A 187 -5.69 17.28 8.01
C SER A 187 -6.76 16.66 8.90
N GLU A 188 -7.99 16.61 8.42
CA GLU A 188 -9.07 15.82 9.04
C GLU A 188 -8.77 14.31 8.89
N PRO A 189 -9.11 13.47 9.90
CA PRO A 189 -9.09 12.03 9.74
C PRO A 189 -9.95 11.59 8.55
N LEU A 190 -9.40 10.72 7.70
CA LEU A 190 -10.08 10.15 6.56
C LEU A 190 -10.08 8.62 6.65
N LEU A 191 -11.16 8.02 6.17
CA LEU A 191 -11.25 6.57 5.95
C LEU A 191 -11.94 6.32 4.61
N LEU A 192 -11.26 5.66 3.68
CA LEU A 192 -11.87 5.09 2.48
C LEU A 192 -12.02 3.58 2.72
N ALA A 193 -13.24 3.06 2.61
CA ALA A 193 -13.49 1.64 2.78
C ALA A 193 -14.67 1.17 1.94
N HIS A 194 -14.65 -0.10 1.56
CA HIS A 194 -15.77 -0.77 0.91
C HIS A 194 -16.76 -1.30 1.96
N SER A 195 -18.05 -1.15 1.69
CA SER A 195 -19.14 -1.75 2.46
C SER A 195 -19.80 -2.88 1.66
N SER A 196 -19.92 -4.04 2.29
CA SER A 196 -20.69 -5.18 1.77
C SER A 196 -21.51 -5.79 2.90
N ASN A 197 -22.76 -6.19 2.62
CA ASN A 197 -23.68 -6.76 3.61
C ASN A 197 -23.81 -5.91 4.89
N ARG A 198 -23.84 -4.57 4.71
CA ARG A 198 -23.87 -3.57 5.80
C ARG A 198 -22.70 -3.67 6.79
N ARG A 199 -21.54 -4.15 6.34
CA ARG A 199 -20.30 -4.21 7.11
C ARG A 199 -19.16 -3.56 6.34
N TRP A 200 -18.31 -2.83 7.06
CA TRP A 200 -17.05 -2.33 6.53
C TRP A 200 -16.08 -3.48 6.32
N ILE A 201 -15.45 -3.51 5.15
CA ILE A 201 -14.48 -4.54 4.75
C ILE A 201 -13.06 -4.06 5.01
N ALA A 202 -12.17 -4.98 5.40
CA ALA A 202 -10.75 -4.73 5.62
C ALA A 202 -10.45 -3.60 6.63
N LEU A 203 -11.35 -3.39 7.59
CA LEU A 203 -11.22 -2.32 8.58
C LEU A 203 -10.42 -2.82 9.80
N PRO A 204 -9.28 -2.21 10.16
CA PRO A 204 -8.51 -2.60 11.33
C PRO A 204 -9.28 -2.31 12.63
N ALA A 205 -8.97 -3.08 13.68
CA ALA A 205 -9.45 -2.80 15.02
C ALA A 205 -8.99 -1.40 15.47
N GLY A 206 -9.83 -0.71 16.26
CA GLY A 206 -9.56 0.65 16.73
C GLY A 206 -10.23 1.74 15.91
N LEU A 207 -10.64 1.45 14.66
CA LEU A 207 -11.51 2.34 13.89
C LEU A 207 -12.98 1.92 14.09
N SER A 208 -13.77 2.80 14.71
CA SER A 208 -15.21 2.61 14.90
C SER A 208 -16.01 3.64 14.07
N PRO A 209 -16.07 3.47 12.73
CA PRO A 209 -16.87 4.33 11.86
C PRO A 209 -18.37 4.21 12.12
N ILE A 210 -19.11 5.24 11.68
CA ILE A 210 -20.57 5.17 11.57
C ILE A 210 -20.99 3.97 10.70
N ALA A 211 -22.21 3.48 10.91
CA ALA A 211 -22.75 2.37 10.13
C ALA A 211 -22.74 2.71 8.61
N PRO A 212 -22.42 1.75 7.73
CA PRO A 212 -22.36 2.00 6.30
C PRO A 212 -23.75 2.35 5.74
N PRO A 213 -23.88 3.40 4.90
CA PRO A 213 -25.16 3.80 4.32
C PRO A 213 -25.75 2.78 3.33
N GLY A 214 -24.90 1.97 2.69
CA GLY A 214 -25.27 1.04 1.63
C GLY A 214 -24.10 0.16 1.21
N GLN A 215 -24.22 -0.49 0.06
CA GLN A 215 -23.15 -1.26 -0.56
C GLN A 215 -22.29 -0.36 -1.47
N GLY A 216 -20.98 -0.59 -1.48
CA GLY A 216 -20.03 0.13 -2.35
C GLY A 216 -18.93 0.83 -1.56
N TRP A 217 -18.16 1.66 -2.25
CA TRP A 217 -17.07 2.44 -1.67
C TRP A 217 -17.58 3.72 -1.02
N TYR A 218 -17.02 4.07 0.14
CA TYR A 218 -17.35 5.29 0.85
C TYR A 218 -16.09 5.96 1.39
N LEU A 219 -16.05 7.29 1.24
CA LEU A 219 -15.09 8.16 1.90
C LEU A 219 -15.75 8.77 3.14
N LEU A 220 -15.16 8.49 4.31
CA LEU A 220 -15.57 9.03 5.59
C LEU A 220 -14.60 10.10 6.04
N ARG A 221 -15.16 11.13 6.68
CA ARG A 221 -14.42 12.24 7.28
C ARG A 221 -14.77 12.33 8.76
N GLY A 222 -13.79 12.68 9.58
CA GLY A 222 -14.00 12.78 11.03
C GLY A 222 -13.21 13.89 11.68
N GLU A 223 -13.22 13.87 13.02
CA GLU A 223 -12.38 14.68 13.88
C GLU A 223 -11.72 13.78 14.92
N ALA A 224 -10.42 13.98 15.15
CA ALA A 224 -9.72 13.31 16.23
C ALA A 224 -10.17 13.90 17.58
N GLN A 225 -10.55 13.02 18.50
CA GLN A 225 -10.97 13.35 19.87
C GLN A 225 -10.20 12.49 20.86
N GLY A 226 -8.99 12.94 21.22
CA GLY A 226 -8.07 12.16 22.06
C GLY A 226 -7.78 10.80 21.42
N SER A 227 -8.18 9.72 22.09
CA SER A 227 -7.99 8.34 21.65
C SER A 227 -9.14 7.80 20.78
N SER A 228 -9.90 8.66 20.10
CA SER A 228 -11.01 8.25 19.24
C SER A 228 -11.18 9.17 18.03
N ILE A 229 -12.00 8.76 17.05
CA ILE A 229 -12.45 9.61 15.95
C ILE A 229 -13.96 9.74 16.01
N ARG A 230 -14.44 10.99 15.99
CA ARG A 230 -15.84 11.29 15.74
C ARG A 230 -16.05 11.44 14.24
N TRP A 231 -16.61 10.41 13.60
CA TRP A 231 -16.95 10.44 12.18
C TRP A 231 -18.17 11.33 11.95
N LYS A 232 -18.07 12.21 10.95
CA LYS A 232 -19.08 13.24 10.64
C LYS A 232 -19.92 12.91 9.41
N SER A 233 -19.31 12.28 8.43
CA SER A 233 -19.94 11.99 7.14
C SER A 233 -19.41 10.72 6.53
N ALA A 234 -20.24 10.09 5.70
CA ALA A 234 -19.87 9.02 4.78
C ALA A 234 -20.44 9.39 3.41
N GLN A 235 -19.57 9.64 2.43
CA GLN A 235 -19.95 9.99 1.07
C GLN A 235 -19.62 8.83 0.13
N PRO A 236 -20.51 8.48 -0.81
CA PRO A 236 -20.19 7.50 -1.84
C PRO A 236 -18.89 7.89 -2.57
N PHE A 237 -18.04 6.90 -2.82
CA PHE A 237 -16.81 7.04 -3.58
C PHE A 237 -16.92 6.20 -4.86
N PRO A 238 -16.50 6.75 -6.02
CA PRO A 238 -16.67 6.09 -7.31
C PRO A 238 -15.74 4.88 -7.52
#